data_AF-A0A9P8I0U8-F1
#
_entry.id   AF-A0A9P8I0U8-F1
#
_cell.length_a   1.000
_cell.length_b   1.000
_cell.length_c   1.000
_cell.angle_alpha   90.00
_cell.angle_beta   90.00
_cell.angle_gamma   90.00
#
_symmetry.space_group_name_H-M   'P 1'
#
loop_
_entity.id
_entity.type
_entity.pdbx_description
1 polymer ?
#
loop_
_entity_poly.entity_id
_entity_poly.type
_entity_poly.pdbx_seq_one_letter_code
_entity_poly.pdbx_strand_id
1 'polypeptide(L)'
;DTCGKPATSRPPSVPPALSHWHHNLGLELSIYSSGSVDAQRLFFQHTDHTDLPDLSPLLKSYYDTVNAGPKTEPRSYEIIAEAEGVPVEQWLFLSDNVK
;
A
#
# COMPACT_ATOMS: atom_id res chain seq x y z
N ASP A 1 2.78 27.78 -34.02
CA ASP A 1 3.04 26.33 -33.90
C ASP A 1 4.15 26.09 -32.90
N THR A 2 3.88 25.83 -31.63
CA THR A 2 3.32 24.57 -31.11
C THR A 2 2.64 24.84 -29.78
N CYS A 3 1.32 24.67 -29.75
CA CYS A 3 0.50 24.70 -28.55
C CYS A 3 0.87 23.48 -27.69
N GLY A 4 1.39 23.72 -26.48
CA GLY A 4 1.73 22.69 -25.50
C GLY A 4 0.49 21.85 -25.19
N LYS A 5 0.53 20.57 -25.56
CA LYS A 5 -0.46 19.58 -25.14
C LYS A 5 -0.55 19.61 -23.61
N PRO A 6 -1.75 19.62 -23.00
CA PRO A 6 -1.87 19.44 -21.57
C PRO A 6 -1.24 18.09 -21.22
N ALA A 7 -0.28 18.09 -20.30
CA ALA A 7 0.27 16.88 -19.73
C ALA A 7 -0.91 16.08 -19.19
N THR A 8 -1.21 14.95 -19.81
CA THR A 8 -2.09 13.94 -19.25
C THR A 8 -1.56 13.66 -17.85
N SER A 9 -2.35 13.97 -16.82
CA SER A 9 -1.97 13.82 -15.43
C SER A 9 -1.63 12.37 -15.17
N ARG A 10 -0.34 12.03 -15.24
CA ARG A 10 0.13 10.73 -14.82
C ARG A 10 -0.26 10.61 -13.36
N PRO A 11 -0.96 9.53 -12.94
CA PRO A 11 -1.19 9.32 -11.53
C PRO A 11 0.17 9.39 -10.82
N PRO A 12 0.24 10.01 -9.62
CA PRO A 12 1.50 10.13 -8.90
C PRO A 12 2.13 8.74 -8.79
N SER A 13 3.46 8.69 -8.94
CA SER A 13 4.18 7.45 -8.66
C SER A 13 3.88 7.01 -7.22
N VAL A 14 3.96 5.71 -6.98
CA VAL A 14 3.60 5.10 -5.68
C VAL A 14 4.32 5.77 -4.50
N PRO A 15 5.66 6.02 -4.54
CA PRO A 15 6.35 6.56 -3.37
C PRO A 15 5.89 7.97 -2.94
N PRO A 16 5.74 8.96 -3.84
CA PRO A 16 5.14 10.25 -3.49
C PRO A 16 3.71 10.16 -2.98
N ALA A 17 2.89 9.24 -3.52
CA ALA A 17 1.51 9.06 -3.07
C ALA A 17 1.45 8.52 -1.63
N LEU A 18 2.24 7.49 -1.32
CA LEU A 18 2.33 6.93 0.03
C LEU A 18 2.84 7.97 1.04
N SER A 19 3.86 8.74 0.66
CA SER A 19 4.39 9.82 1.49
C SER A 19 3.32 10.89 1.78
N HIS A 20 2.55 11.30 0.78
CA HIS A 20 1.46 12.25 0.96
C HIS A 20 0.35 11.72 1.88
N TRP A 21 -0.07 10.46 1.70
CA TRP A 21 -1.10 9.86 2.55
C TRP A 21 -0.66 9.75 4.00
N HIS A 22 0.57 9.31 4.24
CA HIS A 22 1.11 9.17 5.59
C HIS A 22 1.32 10.53 6.27
N HIS A 23 1.99 11.48 5.60
CA HIS A 23 2.38 12.74 6.25
C HIS A 23 1.32 13.83 6.19
N ASN A 24 0.58 13.95 5.08
CA ASN A 24 -0.34 15.06 4.88
C ASN A 24 -1.77 14.70 5.29
N LEU A 25 -2.18 13.45 5.06
CA LEU A 25 -3.53 12.98 5.43
C LEU A 25 -3.55 12.23 6.77
N GLY A 26 -2.39 11.79 7.28
CA GLY A 26 -2.30 11.05 8.54
C GLY A 26 -2.88 9.63 8.44
N LEU A 27 -2.90 9.05 7.24
CA LEU A 27 -3.42 7.71 7.02
C LEU A 27 -2.38 6.66 7.43
N GLU A 28 -2.84 5.62 8.10
CA GLU A 28 -2.05 4.43 8.36
C GLU A 28 -2.05 3.53 7.12
N LEU A 29 -0.86 3.07 6.72
CA LEU A 29 -0.68 2.29 5.50
C LEU A 29 -0.22 0.88 5.85
N SER A 30 -0.91 -0.12 5.32
CA SER A 30 -0.57 -1.53 5.50
C SER A 30 -0.48 -2.23 4.14
N ILE A 31 0.44 -3.20 4.01
CA ILE A 31 0.60 -3.97 2.78
C ILE A 31 0.01 -5.37 2.96
N TYR A 32 -0.68 -5.86 1.93
CA TYR A 32 -1.16 -7.22 1.86
C TYR A 32 -0.74 -7.88 0.54
N SER A 33 0.20 -8.82 0.60
CA SER A 33 0.79 -9.48 -0.57
C SER A 33 0.76 -11.02 -0.48
N SER A 34 0.95 -11.72 -1.59
CA SER A 34 1.19 -13.18 -1.56
C SER A 34 2.65 -13.52 -1.23
N GLY A 35 3.57 -12.57 -1.36
CA GLY A 35 4.94 -12.71 -0.89
C GLY A 35 5.01 -12.71 0.63
N SER A 36 5.99 -13.39 1.23
CA SER A 36 6.15 -13.42 2.68
C SER A 36 6.37 -12.03 3.26
N VAL A 37 5.99 -11.82 4.52
CA VAL A 37 6.24 -10.57 5.24
C VAL A 37 7.71 -10.11 5.14
N ASP A 38 8.66 -11.03 5.26
CA ASP A 38 10.09 -10.70 5.18
C ASP A 38 10.49 -10.19 3.78
N ALA A 39 9.98 -10.85 2.73
CA ALA A 39 10.22 -10.42 1.35
C ALA A 39 9.59 -9.03 1.09
N GLN A 40 8.41 -8.77 1.64
CA GLN A 40 7.77 -7.46 1.54
C GLN A 40 8.60 -6.38 2.24
N ARG A 41 9.06 -6.62 3.47
CA ARG A 41 9.90 -5.67 4.22
C ARG A 41 11.15 -5.32 3.44
N LEU A 42 11.87 -6.33 2.93
CA LEU A 42 13.07 -6.12 2.12
C LEU A 42 12.77 -5.30 0.86
N PHE A 43 11.66 -5.60 0.17
CA PHE A 43 11.25 -4.87 -1.02
C PHE A 43 10.99 -3.38 -0.75
N PHE A 44 10.31 -3.06 0.34
CA PHE A 44 10.03 -1.66 0.70
C PHE A 44 11.19 -0.92 1.36
N GLN A 45 12.17 -1.65 1.91
CA GLN A 45 13.42 -1.07 2.44
C GLN A 45 14.40 -0.66 1.34
N HIS A 46 14.34 -1.33 0.18
CA HIS A 46 15.29 -1.15 -0.91
C HIS A 46 14.57 -0.83 -2.21
N THR A 47 14.08 0.40 -2.30
CA THR A 47 13.41 0.89 -3.51
C THR A 47 14.38 1.64 -4.42
N ASP A 48 14.12 1.60 -5.73
CA ASP A 48 14.90 2.31 -6.75
C ASP A 48 14.60 3.82 -6.79
N HIS A 49 13.81 4.36 -5.84
CA HIS A 49 13.45 5.76 -5.82
C HIS A 49 14.57 6.60 -5.18
N THR A 50 15.08 7.60 -5.90
CA THR A 50 16.23 8.41 -5.46
C THR A 50 15.95 9.20 -4.18
N ASP A 51 14.75 9.76 -4.06
CA ASP A 51 14.42 10.69 -2.95
C ASP A 51 13.85 9.98 -1.71
N LEU A 52 13.34 8.76 -1.90
CA LEU A 52 12.66 7.97 -0.88
C LEU A 52 13.07 6.50 -1.06
N PRO A 53 14.35 6.17 -0.80
CA PRO A 53 14.88 4.83 -1.06
C PRO A 53 14.29 3.79 -0.12
N ASP A 54 13.87 4.19 1.08
CA ASP A 54 13.22 3.34 2.08
C ASP A 54 11.80 3.83 2.37
N LEU A 55 10.82 2.99 2.06
CA LEU A 55 9.39 3.22 2.30
C LEU A 55 8.87 2.47 3.52
N SER A 56 9.69 1.63 4.16
CA SER A 56 9.28 0.90 5.36
C SER A 56 8.82 1.78 6.52
N PRO A 57 9.34 3.02 6.73
CA PRO A 57 8.84 3.90 7.77
C PRO A 57 7.41 4.43 7.53
N LEU A 58 6.91 4.35 6.29
CA LEU A 58 5.56 4.78 5.93
C LEU A 58 4.53 3.68 6.16
N LEU A 59 4.97 2.44 6.36
CA LEU A 59 4.12 1.25 6.47
C LEU A 59 4.03 0.80 7.93
N LYS A 60 2.81 0.65 8.42
CA LYS A 60 2.50 0.19 9.78
C LYS A 60 2.66 -1.32 9.90
N SER A 61 2.02 -2.05 8.98
CA SER A 61 1.89 -3.51 9.08
C SER A 61 2.02 -4.20 7.72
N TYR A 62 2.41 -5.48 7.78
CA TYR A 62 2.62 -6.34 6.62
C TYR A 62 1.81 -7.63 6.79
N TYR A 63 1.01 -7.94 5.79
CA TYR A 63 0.14 -9.10 5.75
C TYR A 63 0.48 -9.96 4.54
N ASP A 64 0.44 -11.26 4.73
CA ASP A 64 0.59 -12.24 3.68
C ASP A 64 -0.49 -13.31 3.72
N THR A 65 -0.42 -14.25 2.78
CA THR A 65 -1.41 -15.33 2.71
C THR A 65 -1.30 -16.35 3.85
N VAL A 66 -0.25 -16.28 4.67
CA VAL A 66 -0.04 -17.15 5.83
C VAL A 66 -0.64 -16.52 7.08
N ASN A 67 -0.45 -15.22 7.30
CA ASN A 67 -0.93 -14.54 8.50
C ASN A 67 -2.38 -14.01 8.39
N ALA A 68 -2.82 -13.62 7.18
CA ALA A 68 -4.18 -13.13 6.94
C ALA A 68 -5.04 -14.14 6.19
N GLY A 69 -4.46 -15.01 5.37
CA GLY A 69 -5.19 -15.96 4.52
C GLY A 69 -5.27 -15.52 3.06
N PRO A 70 -6.04 -16.21 2.20
CA PRO A 70 -6.12 -15.90 0.76
C PRO A 70 -6.80 -14.55 0.46
N LYS A 71 -6.31 -13.80 -0.53
CA LYS A 71 -6.83 -12.47 -0.89
C LYS A 71 -8.26 -12.46 -1.43
N THR A 72 -8.77 -13.62 -1.84
CA THR A 72 -10.13 -13.81 -2.36
C THR A 72 -11.14 -14.13 -1.27
N GLU A 73 -10.68 -14.39 -0.04
CA GLU A 73 -11.54 -14.79 1.06
C GLU A 73 -11.90 -13.56 1.93
N PRO A 74 -13.19 -13.26 2.16
CA PRO A 74 -13.61 -12.15 3.00
C PRO A 74 -13.03 -12.21 4.41
N ARG A 75 -12.88 -13.42 4.97
CA ARG A 75 -12.34 -13.65 6.31
C ARG A 75 -10.92 -13.10 6.47
N SER A 76 -10.12 -13.05 5.40
CA SER A 76 -8.77 -12.50 5.45
C SER A 76 -8.77 -11.00 5.79
N TYR A 77 -9.74 -10.26 5.26
CA TYR A 77 -9.90 -8.83 5.54
C TYR A 77 -10.44 -8.57 6.94
N GLU A 78 -11.32 -9.44 7.44
CA GLU A 78 -11.78 -9.40 8.83
C GLU A 78 -10.61 -9.60 9.81
N ILE A 79 -9.73 -10.57 9.54
CA ILE A 79 -8.53 -10.80 10.36
C ILE A 79 -7.61 -9.58 10.39
N ILE A 80 -7.39 -8.93 9.25
CA ILE A 80 -6.58 -7.71 9.17
C ILE A 80 -7.21 -6.59 10.00
N ALA A 81 -8.52 -6.36 9.84
CA ALA A 81 -9.25 -5.33 10.59
C ALA A 81 -9.25 -5.59 12.11
N GLU A 82 -9.47 -6.85 12.53
CA GLU A 82 -9.39 -7.29 13.93
C GLU A 82 -7.99 -7.05 14.50
N ALA A 83 -6.93 -7.38 13.75
CA ALA A 83 -5.54 -7.21 14.20
C ALA A 83 -5.16 -5.74 14.43
N GLU A 84 -5.75 -4.82 13.66
CA GLU A 84 -5.49 -3.38 13.75
C GLU A 84 -6.47 -2.65 14.68
N GLY A 85 -7.54 -3.31 15.11
CA GLY A 85 -8.58 -2.72 15.95
C GLY A 85 -9.41 -1.63 15.24
N VAL A 86 -9.42 -1.63 13.89
CA VAL A 86 -10.13 -0.64 13.06
C VAL A 86 -11.29 -1.35 12.34
N PRO A 87 -12.54 -0.85 12.45
CA PRO A 87 -13.68 -1.44 11.76
C PRO A 87 -13.48 -1.51 10.24
N VAL A 88 -13.90 -2.61 9.61
CA VAL A 88 -13.71 -2.88 8.17
C VAL A 88 -14.22 -1.73 7.29
N GLU A 89 -15.31 -1.08 7.68
CA GLU A 89 -15.91 0.05 6.94
C GLU A 89 -15.02 1.30 6.86
N GLN A 90 -13.97 1.40 7.67
CA GLN A 90 -13.01 2.51 7.65
C GLN A 90 -11.78 2.20 6.78
N TRP A 91 -11.69 0.98 6.24
CA TRP A 91 -10.58 0.57 5.38
C TRP A 91 -10.86 0.94 3.92
N LEU A 92 -9.82 1.44 3.25
CA LEU A 92 -9.77 1.53 1.79
C LEU A 92 -8.78 0.49 1.27
N PHE A 93 -9.28 -0.49 0.51
CA PHE A 93 -8.44 -1.49 -0.14
C PHE A 93 -8.17 -1.13 -1.59
N LEU A 94 -6.89 -1.08 -1.96
CA LEU A 94 -6.43 -0.80 -3.32
C LEU A 94 -5.74 -2.04 -3.89
N SER A 95 -6.34 -2.61 -4.94
CA SER A 95 -5.86 -3.82 -5.61
C SER A 95 -6.14 -3.73 -7.09
N ASP A 96 -5.22 -4.27 -7.90
CA ASP A 96 -5.41 -4.47 -9.33
C ASP A 96 -6.29 -5.69 -9.63
N ASN A 97 -6.41 -6.61 -8.67
CA ASN A 97 -7.29 -7.76 -8.77
C ASN A 97 -8.75 -7.37 -8.46
N VAL A 98 -9.63 -7.54 -9.46
CA VAL A 98 -11.09 -7.30 -9.37
C VAL A 98 -11.88 -8.52 -8.90
N LYS A 99 -11.22 -9.66 -8.68
CA LYS A 99 -11.83 -10.92 -8.25
C LYS A 99 -11.69 -11.17 -6.77
#